data_AF-A0A7D6VDN1-F1
#
_entry.id   AF-A0A7D6VDN1-F1
#
_cell.length_a   1.000
_cell.length_b   1.000
_cell.length_c   1.000
_cell.angle_alpha   90.00
_cell.angle_beta   90.00
_cell.angle_gamma   90.00
#
_symmetry.space_group_name_H-M   'P 1'
#
loop_
_entity.id
_entity.type
_entity.pdbx_description
1 polymer ?
#
loop_
_entity_poly.entity_id
_entity_poly.type
_entity_poly.pdbx_seq_one_letter_code
_entity_poly.pdbx_strand_id
1 'polypeptide(L)'
;MQPEHEELMRSDFQDRTALTWQAYKPDATEQTLFDISRRTAEYDQRWLSGPHAEHWQFLTDAYSDWRARPDTMGRFLDNLEHNRRTYGDTGGFTETQRQSLIQAGNLAREEQACQRLYQQQPQRDVERWR
;
A
#
# COMPACT_ATOMS: atom_id res chain seq x y z
N MET A 1 16.94 10.26 -1.46
CA MET A 1 17.04 9.57 -0.15
C MET A 1 18.27 8.68 -0.14
N GLN A 2 18.86 8.37 1.02
CA GLN A 2 19.90 7.34 1.10
C GLN A 2 19.27 5.93 0.98
N PRO A 3 19.95 4.94 0.38
CA PRO A 3 19.38 3.61 0.15
C PRO A 3 18.84 2.94 1.43
N GLU A 4 19.57 3.04 2.55
CA GLU A 4 19.18 2.44 3.83
C GLU A 4 17.89 3.05 4.38
N HIS A 5 17.72 4.37 4.27
CA HIS A 5 16.49 5.04 4.67
C HIS A 5 15.32 4.68 3.74
N GLU A 6 15.59 4.48 2.44
CA GLU A 6 14.56 4.06 1.50
C GLU A 6 14.09 2.64 1.83
N GLU A 7 15.01 1.70 2.05
CA GLU A 7 14.68 0.33 2.41
C GLU A 7 13.86 0.27 3.71
N LEU A 8 14.29 1.00 4.75
CA LEU A 8 13.55 1.09 6.00
C LEU A 8 12.15 1.67 5.80
N MET A 9 12.03 2.77 5.04
CA MET A 9 10.74 3.39 4.72
C MET A 9 9.81 2.41 4.03
N ARG A 10 10.32 1.65 3.06
CA ARG A 10 9.52 0.68 2.31
C ARG A 10 9.07 -0.49 3.19
N SER A 11 9.97 -1.00 4.03
CA SER A 11 9.65 -2.05 5.01
C SER A 11 8.58 -1.59 5.98
N ASP A 12 8.76 -0.42 6.57
CA ASP A 12 7.80 0.18 7.50
C ASP A 12 6.42 0.41 6.85
N PHE A 13 6.40 0.83 5.59
CA PHE A 13 5.15 1.03 4.87
C PHE A 13 4.42 -0.28 4.61
N GLN A 14 5.15 -1.35 4.28
CA GLN A 14 4.61 -2.69 4.14
C GLN A 14 4.01 -3.18 5.48
N ASP A 15 4.73 -3.02 6.59
CA ASP A 15 4.26 -3.41 7.92
C ASP A 15 3.02 -2.63 8.35
N ARG A 16 3.04 -1.30 8.16
CA ARG A 16 1.87 -0.43 8.38
C ARG A 16 0.66 -0.93 7.60
N THR A 17 0.86 -1.25 6.32
CA THR A 17 -0.23 -1.67 5.43
C THR A 17 -0.76 -3.06 5.82
N ALA A 18 0.12 -4.02 6.12
CA ALA A 18 -0.27 -5.34 6.62
C ALA A 18 -1.05 -5.26 7.95
N LEU A 19 -0.73 -4.32 8.84
CA LEU A 19 -1.52 -4.06 10.05
C LEU A 19 -2.94 -3.61 9.71
N THR A 20 -3.11 -2.71 8.73
CA THR A 20 -4.45 -2.26 8.32
C THR A 20 -5.31 -3.39 7.77
N TRP A 21 -4.72 -4.41 7.14
CA TRP A 21 -5.48 -5.54 6.60
C TRP A 21 -6.07 -6.42 7.69
N GLN A 22 -5.50 -6.40 8.90
CA GLN A 22 -6.08 -7.12 10.04
C GLN A 22 -7.46 -6.60 10.42
N ALA A 23 -7.79 -5.35 10.06
CA ALA A 23 -9.12 -4.78 10.25
C ALA A 23 -10.20 -5.45 9.39
N TYR A 24 -9.83 -6.20 8.33
CA TYR A 24 -10.78 -6.94 7.50
C TYR A 24 -11.17 -8.30 8.08
N LYS A 25 -10.53 -8.75 9.16
CA LYS A 25 -10.86 -10.02 9.78
C LYS A 25 -12.27 -9.96 10.38
N PRO A 26 -13.11 -10.99 10.20
CA PRO A 26 -14.47 -11.01 10.74
C PRO A 26 -14.55 -10.89 12.26
N ASP A 27 -13.50 -11.28 12.97
CA ASP A 27 -13.39 -11.26 14.44
C ASP A 27 -12.64 -10.03 14.98
N ALA A 28 -12.38 -9.02 14.14
CA ALA A 28 -11.73 -7.79 14.58
C ALA A 28 -12.60 -7.05 15.62
N THR A 29 -12.10 -6.97 16.85
CA THR A 29 -12.77 -6.26 17.95
C THR A 29 -12.52 -4.75 17.87
N GLU A 30 -13.34 -3.94 18.54
CA GLU A 30 -13.10 -2.48 18.67
C GLU A 30 -11.71 -2.19 19.26
N GLN A 31 -11.27 -2.97 20.25
CA GLN A 31 -9.92 -2.85 20.82
C GLN A 31 -8.84 -3.14 19.77
N THR A 32 -9.04 -4.16 18.93
CA THR A 32 -8.13 -4.48 17.81
C THR A 32 -8.07 -3.33 16.81
N LEU A 33 -9.20 -2.73 16.46
CA LEU A 33 -9.25 -1.59 15.53
C LEU A 33 -8.56 -0.36 16.12
N PHE A 34 -8.75 -0.09 17.42
CA PHE A 34 -8.06 0.98 18.13
C PHE A 34 -6.53 0.77 18.13
N ASP A 35 -6.08 -0.45 18.43
CA ASP A 35 -4.65 -0.79 18.43
C ASP A 35 -4.02 -0.69 17.03
N ILE A 36 -4.73 -1.11 15.99
CA ILE A 36 -4.30 -0.91 14.59
C ILE A 36 -4.15 0.58 14.31
N SER A 37 -5.17 1.40 14.61
CA SER A 37 -5.15 2.84 14.38
C SER A 37 -3.99 3.53 15.09
N ARG A 38 -3.74 3.17 16.35
CA ARG A 38 -2.62 3.73 17.12
C ARG A 38 -1.27 3.37 16.47
N ARG A 39 -1.06 2.10 16.14
CA ARG A 39 0.22 1.64 15.55
C ARG A 39 0.45 2.23 14.17
N THR A 40 -0.57 2.35 13.33
CA THR A 40 -0.44 2.99 12.02
C THR A 40 -0.07 4.48 12.16
N ALA A 41 -0.63 5.17 13.15
CA ALA A 41 -0.30 6.56 13.45
C ALA A 41 1.16 6.72 13.93
N GLU A 42 1.70 5.76 14.67
CA GLU A 42 3.12 5.76 15.08
C GLU A 42 4.07 5.67 13.87
N TYR A 43 3.76 4.82 12.89
CA TYR A 43 4.51 4.77 11.62
C TYR A 43 4.44 6.10 10.88
N ASP A 44 3.24 6.66 10.73
CA ASP A 44 3.01 7.92 10.01
C ASP A 44 3.73 9.08 10.70
N GLN A 45 3.60 9.22 12.02
CA GLN A 45 4.25 10.28 12.79
C GLN A 45 5.78 10.22 12.66
N ARG A 46 6.38 9.02 12.75
CA ARG A 46 7.84 8.86 12.64
C ARG A 46 8.37 9.37 11.30
N TRP A 47 7.70 9.05 10.20
CA TRP A 47 8.16 9.46 8.87
C TRP A 47 7.78 10.89 8.51
N LEU A 48 6.58 11.35 8.88
CA LEU A 48 6.10 12.70 8.58
C LEU A 48 6.81 13.79 9.39
N SER A 49 7.35 13.46 10.55
CA SER A 49 8.16 14.39 11.36
C SER A 49 9.64 14.45 10.92
N GLY A 50 10.06 13.56 10.02
CA GLY A 50 11.46 13.39 9.61
C GLY A 50 11.83 14.10 8.29
N PRO A 51 13.12 14.06 7.90
CA PRO A 51 13.63 14.67 6.67
C PRO A 51 13.18 13.98 5.38
N HIS A 52 12.37 12.92 5.49
CA HIS A 52 11.91 12.08 4.40
C HIS A 52 10.37 12.06 4.28
N ALA A 53 9.70 13.00 4.95
CA ALA A 53 8.25 13.13 4.98
C ALA A 53 7.62 13.15 3.58
N GLU A 54 8.22 13.87 2.62
CA GLU A 54 7.69 13.95 1.25
C GLU A 54 7.68 12.59 0.53
N HIS A 55 8.67 11.74 0.77
CA HIS A 55 8.73 10.40 0.16
C HIS A 55 7.72 9.45 0.78
N TRP A 56 7.50 9.56 2.11
CA TRP A 56 6.45 8.81 2.81
C TRP A 56 5.05 9.25 2.37
N GLN A 57 4.84 10.56 2.25
CA GLN A 57 3.58 11.12 1.76
C GLN A 57 3.30 10.65 0.33
N PHE A 58 4.31 10.73 -0.55
CA PHE A 58 4.17 10.24 -1.93
C PHE A 58 3.77 8.76 -1.98
N LEU A 59 4.39 7.90 -1.17
CA LEU A 59 4.03 6.47 -1.11
C LEU A 59 2.62 6.25 -0.56
N THR A 60 2.21 7.04 0.43
CA THR A 60 0.86 7.03 1.01
C THR A 60 -0.20 7.45 -0.01
N ASP A 61 0.06 8.50 -0.78
CA ASP A 61 -0.83 9.01 -1.82
C ASP A 61 -0.92 8.01 -2.98
N ALA A 62 0.22 7.49 -3.44
CA ALA A 62 0.26 6.45 -4.47
C ALA A 62 -0.55 5.23 -4.05
N TYR A 63 -0.41 4.77 -2.80
CA TYR A 63 -1.20 3.64 -2.28
C TYR A 63 -2.70 3.96 -2.26
N SER A 64 -3.09 5.15 -1.80
CA SER A 64 -4.48 5.59 -1.80
C SER A 64 -5.07 5.64 -3.21
N ASP A 65 -4.30 6.14 -4.17
CA ASP A 65 -4.70 6.19 -5.59
C ASP A 65 -4.87 4.80 -6.20
N TRP A 66 -3.97 3.87 -5.90
CA TRP A 66 -4.09 2.48 -6.34
C TRP A 66 -5.32 1.79 -5.76
N ARG A 67 -5.65 2.04 -4.50
CA ARG A 67 -6.88 1.51 -3.87
C ARG A 67 -8.13 2.07 -4.53
N ALA A 68 -8.15 3.37 -4.82
CA ALA A 68 -9.32 4.04 -5.36
C ALA A 68 -9.52 3.80 -6.87
N ARG A 69 -8.42 3.73 -7.64
CA ARG A 69 -8.43 3.76 -9.11
C ARG A 69 -7.40 2.79 -9.73
N PRO A 70 -7.47 1.48 -9.43
CA PRO A 70 -6.42 0.52 -9.81
C PRO A 70 -6.16 0.45 -11.32
N ASP A 71 -7.20 0.49 -12.16
CA ASP A 71 -7.04 0.43 -13.63
C ASP A 71 -6.44 1.71 -14.22
N THR A 72 -6.67 2.85 -13.59
CA THR A 72 -6.09 4.13 -14.01
C THR A 72 -4.62 4.17 -13.63
N MET A 73 -4.29 3.76 -12.41
CA MET A 73 -2.91 3.69 -11.94
C MET A 73 -2.08 2.63 -12.68
N GLY A 74 -2.68 1.51 -13.05
CA GLY A 74 -2.06 0.50 -13.92
C GLY A 74 -1.64 1.08 -15.26
N ARG A 75 -2.60 1.68 -15.99
CA ARG A 75 -2.31 2.33 -17.28
C ARG A 75 -1.28 3.45 -17.15
N PHE A 76 -1.34 4.23 -16.08
CA PHE A 76 -0.38 5.28 -15.80
C PHE A 76 1.04 4.73 -15.65
N LEU A 77 1.22 3.68 -14.84
CA LEU A 77 2.53 3.04 -14.65
C LEU A 77 3.05 2.39 -15.94
N ASP A 78 2.16 1.75 -16.71
CA ASP A 78 2.53 1.14 -18.00
C ASP A 78 3.02 2.19 -19.01
N ASN A 79 2.32 3.33 -19.11
CA ASN A 79 2.74 4.44 -19.97
C ASN A 79 4.09 5.03 -19.53
N LEU A 80 4.31 5.19 -18.22
CA LEU A 80 5.57 5.68 -17.68
C LEU A 80 6.73 4.73 -18.01
N GLU A 81 6.54 3.42 -17.85
CA GLU A 81 7.54 2.41 -18.22
C GLU A 81 7.78 2.35 -19.73
N HIS A 82 6.72 2.49 -20.54
CA HIS A 82 6.85 2.53 -22.00
C HIS A 82 7.66 3.75 -22.45
N ASN A 83 7.35 4.95 -21.94
CA ASN A 83 8.05 6.18 -22.30
C ASN A 83 9.53 6.12 -21.89
N ARG A 84 9.81 5.58 -20.70
CA ARG A 84 11.19 5.40 -20.22
C ARG A 84 12.00 4.47 -21.12
N ARG A 85 11.41 3.35 -21.55
CA ARG A 85 12.11 2.37 -22.42
C ARG A 85 12.28 2.86 -23.85
N THR A 86 11.30 3.60 -24.37
CA THR A 86 11.26 4.01 -25.78
C THR A 86 12.01 5.32 -26.01
N TYR A 87 11.86 6.28 -25.10
CA TYR A 87 12.35 7.65 -25.26
C TYR A 87 13.38 8.05 -24.19
N GLY A 88 13.64 7.22 -23.19
CA GLY A 88 14.48 7.59 -22.05
C GLY A 88 13.80 8.59 -21.09
N ASP A 89 12.53 8.92 -21.32
CA ASP A 89 11.78 9.90 -20.53
C ASP A 89 11.24 9.26 -19.24
N THR A 90 11.64 9.79 -18.08
CA THR A 90 11.17 9.33 -16.78
C THR A 90 9.85 9.99 -16.36
N GLY A 91 9.29 10.89 -17.18
CA GLY A 91 8.07 11.62 -16.88
C GLY A 91 8.21 12.57 -15.67
N GLY A 92 9.44 12.97 -15.34
CA GLY A 92 9.74 13.77 -14.16
C GLY A 92 9.78 12.98 -12.84
N PHE A 93 9.64 11.65 -12.86
CA PHE A 93 9.73 10.84 -11.66
C PHE A 93 11.17 10.46 -11.35
N THR A 94 11.51 10.53 -10.06
CA THR A 94 12.73 9.93 -9.53
C THR A 94 12.59 8.41 -9.44
N GLU A 95 13.72 7.70 -9.36
CA GLU A 95 13.71 6.24 -9.18
C GLU A 95 13.00 5.82 -7.89
N THR A 96 13.22 6.53 -6.78
CA THR A 96 12.50 6.28 -5.51
C THR A 96 10.99 6.42 -5.66
N GLN A 97 10.50 7.47 -6.35
CA GLN A 97 9.06 7.63 -6.58
C GLN A 97 8.49 6.53 -7.49
N ARG A 98 9.24 6.13 -8.52
CA ARG A 98 8.84 5.02 -9.41
C ARG A 98 8.71 3.71 -8.64
N GLN A 99 9.69 3.39 -7.82
CA GLN A 99 9.65 2.21 -6.95
C GLN A 99 8.49 2.29 -5.93
N SER A 100 8.16 3.48 -5.44
CA SER A 100 6.98 3.69 -4.58
C SER A 100 5.66 3.45 -5.30
N LEU A 101 5.51 3.87 -6.56
CA LEU A 101 4.34 3.55 -7.38
C LEU A 101 4.16 2.04 -7.57
N ILE A 102 5.25 1.31 -7.81
CA ILE A 102 5.25 -0.14 -7.99
C ILE A 102 4.86 -0.84 -6.67
N GLN A 103 5.52 -0.48 -5.57
CA GLN A 103 5.24 -1.04 -4.26
C GLN A 103 3.79 -0.80 -3.84
N ALA A 104 3.29 0.43 -3.97
CA ALA A 104 1.91 0.79 -3.69
C ALA A 104 0.92 -0.07 -4.48
N GLY A 105 1.18 -0.30 -5.76
CA GLY A 105 0.34 -1.15 -6.60
C GLY A 105 0.32 -2.61 -6.17
N ASN A 106 1.46 -3.16 -5.74
CA ASN A 106 1.54 -4.52 -5.20
C ASN A 106 0.73 -4.65 -3.91
N LEU A 107 0.94 -3.75 -2.95
CA LEU A 107 0.23 -3.75 -1.68
C LEU A 107 -1.29 -3.58 -1.87
N ALA A 108 -1.74 -2.71 -2.78
CA ALA A 108 -3.16 -2.53 -3.04
C ALA A 108 -3.81 -3.79 -3.63
N ARG A 109 -3.10 -4.52 -4.50
CA ARG A 109 -3.59 -5.81 -5.04
C ARG A 109 -3.64 -6.90 -3.97
N GLU A 110 -2.64 -6.96 -3.11
CA GLU A 110 -2.60 -7.89 -1.97
C GLU A 110 -3.74 -7.61 -0.99
N GLU A 111 -3.99 -6.34 -0.67
CA GLU A 111 -5.13 -5.92 0.14
C GLU A 111 -6.47 -6.40 -0.45
N GLN A 112 -6.70 -6.14 -1.74
CA GLN A 112 -7.93 -6.59 -2.43
C GLN A 112 -8.07 -8.11 -2.42
N ALA A 113 -6.95 -8.85 -2.48
CA ALA A 113 -6.97 -10.30 -2.34
C ALA A 113 -7.37 -10.71 -0.91
N CYS A 114 -6.79 -10.10 0.12
CA CYS A 114 -7.14 -10.32 1.53
C CYS A 114 -8.62 -10.02 1.81
N GLN A 115 -9.13 -8.87 1.36
CA GLN A 115 -10.54 -8.50 1.53
C GLN A 115 -11.48 -9.53 0.91
N ARG A 116 -11.20 -9.98 -0.33
CA ARG A 116 -12.00 -11.00 -1.00
C ARG A 116 -12.00 -12.34 -0.26
N LEU A 117 -10.86 -12.75 0.30
CA LEU A 117 -10.78 -13.98 1.09
C LEU A 117 -11.66 -13.90 2.34
N TYR A 118 -11.62 -12.79 3.08
CA TYR A 118 -12.44 -12.63 4.29
C TYR A 118 -13.93 -12.46 3.99
N GLN A 119 -14.29 -11.80 2.87
CA GLN A 119 -15.69 -11.71 2.43
C GLN A 119 -16.28 -13.07 2.02
N GLN A 120 -15.47 -13.99 1.50
CA GLN A 120 -15.93 -15.32 1.06
C GLN A 120 -15.97 -16.38 2.18
N GLN A 121 -15.26 -16.17 3.29
CA GLN A 121 -15.27 -17.09 4.44
C GLN A 121 -16.65 -17.35 5.06
N PRO A 122 -17.52 -16.36 5.32
CA PRO A 122 -18.84 -16.63 5.89
C PRO A 122 -19.75 -17.44 4.97
N GLN A 123 -19.50 -17.49 3.64
CA GLN A 123 -20.31 -18.30 2.71
C GLN A 123 -19.91 -19.78 2.67
N ARG A 124 -18.61 -20.09 2.83
CA ARG A 124 -18.12 -21.48 2.79
C ARG A 124 -18.56 -22.31 3.98
N ASP A 125 -18.70 -21.71 5.15
CA ASP A 125 -19.18 -22.41 6.35
C ASP A 125 -20.67 -22.75 6.25
N VAL A 126 -21.46 -22.00 5.48
CA VAL A 126 -22.90 -22.28 5.28
C VAL A 126 -23.12 -23.44 4.30
N GLU A 127 -22.24 -23.61 3.30
CA GLU A 127 -22.32 -24.70 2.32
C GLU A 127 -21.78 -26.03 2.85
N ARG A 128 -20.88 -26.02 3.83
CA ARG A 128 -20.30 -27.24 4.42
C ARG A 128 -21.30 -28.04 5.28
N TRP A 129 -22.44 -27.44 5.62
CA TRP A 129 -23.50 -28.06 6.44
C TRP A 129 -24.82 -28.29 5.68
N ARG A 130 -24.81 -28.27 4.34
CA ARG A 130 -25.93 -28.68 3.49
C ARG A 130 -25.61 -29.97 2.75
#